data_AF-A4FDL5-F1
#
_entry.id   AF-A4FDL5-F1
#
_cell.length_a   1.000
_cell.length_b   1.000
_cell.length_c   1.000
_cell.angle_alpha   90.00
_cell.angle_beta   90.00
_cell.angle_gamma   90.00
#
_symmetry.space_group_name_H-M   'P 1'
#
loop_
_entity.id
_entity.type
_entity.pdbx_description
1 polymer ?
#
loop_
_entity_poly.entity_id
_entity_poly.type
_entity_poly.pdbx_seq_one_letter_code
_entity_poly.pdbx_strand_id
1 'polypeptide(L)'
;MPDNDNSESNSAAQARTRRDPWGDDPLRTAERPHLPKPQGSPPARQIGGSGSRLVLIHDHLRQEMRQLREAVARVADGTSDAATARSAISNLTMQRNYRNLGSFCGSYCRILTLHHTIEDRALFPEIAMADQSVEPVIKRLDWEHEVIAEVCTALDTTLMALINGEGSIADVQEIVETLDQVLSSHLDYEEDELVGPISRLNITV
;
A
#
# COMPACT_ATOMS: atom_id res chain seq x y z
N MET A 1 30.74 -28.68 -45.07
CA MET A 1 30.84 -29.35 -43.75
C MET A 1 32.29 -29.31 -43.31
N PRO A 2 32.64 -28.94 -42.07
CA PRO A 2 31.81 -28.67 -40.86
C PRO A 2 31.57 -27.15 -40.65
N ASP A 3 30.41 -26.70 -40.15
CA ASP A 3 29.91 -26.53 -38.75
C ASP A 3 30.36 -25.19 -38.17
N ASN A 4 29.53 -24.14 -38.15
CA ASN A 4 28.36 -23.88 -37.28
C ASN A 4 28.73 -23.79 -35.79
N ASP A 5 28.73 -22.56 -35.26
CA ASP A 5 27.81 -22.08 -34.22
C ASP A 5 28.53 -21.10 -33.29
N ASN A 6 28.09 -19.85 -33.32
CA ASN A 6 28.52 -18.85 -32.34
C ASN A 6 27.34 -17.92 -32.03
N SER A 7 26.17 -18.52 -31.81
CA SER A 7 24.90 -17.79 -31.62
C SER A 7 24.19 -18.07 -30.30
N GLU A 8 24.85 -18.69 -29.30
CA GLU A 8 24.17 -19.09 -28.04
C GLU A 8 24.67 -18.44 -26.74
N SER A 9 25.44 -17.34 -26.79
CA SER A 9 26.04 -16.80 -25.55
C SER A 9 25.72 -15.35 -25.23
N ASN A 10 24.54 -14.84 -25.61
CA ASN A 10 24.15 -13.47 -25.20
C ASN A 10 22.71 -13.28 -24.67
N SER A 11 21.95 -14.34 -24.43
CA SER A 11 20.57 -14.20 -23.92
C SER A 11 20.46 -14.11 -22.40
N ALA A 12 21.54 -14.35 -21.65
CA ALA A 12 21.53 -14.37 -20.18
C ALA A 12 22.18 -13.15 -19.51
N ALA A 13 22.75 -12.22 -20.29
CA ALA A 13 23.55 -11.10 -19.77
C ALA A 13 22.79 -9.76 -19.67
N GLN A 14 21.48 -9.75 -19.92
CA GLN A 14 20.61 -8.59 -19.63
C GLN A 14 19.61 -8.95 -18.54
N ALA A 15 20.12 -9.45 -17.41
CA ALA A 15 19.48 -9.18 -16.13
C ALA A 15 19.50 -7.65 -15.99
N ARG A 16 18.42 -7.00 -16.46
CA ARG A 16 18.17 -5.60 -16.18
C ARG A 16 18.24 -5.48 -14.67
N THR A 17 19.31 -4.89 -14.14
CA THR A 17 19.31 -4.33 -12.79
C THR A 17 18.22 -3.27 -12.77
N ARG A 18 16.97 -3.69 -12.60
CA ARG A 18 15.88 -2.82 -12.17
C ARG A 18 16.32 -2.32 -10.80
N ARG A 19 16.67 -1.04 -10.74
CA ARG A 19 16.86 -0.37 -9.47
C ARG A 19 15.47 -0.30 -8.86
N ASP A 20 15.27 -1.02 -7.77
CA ASP A 20 14.23 -0.67 -6.81
C ASP A 20 14.43 0.82 -6.46
N PRO A 21 13.52 1.72 -6.88
CA PRO A 21 13.69 3.15 -6.65
C PRO A 21 13.50 3.53 -5.18
N TRP A 22 12.94 2.65 -4.35
CA TRP A 22 12.68 2.91 -2.94
C TRP A 22 13.71 2.29 -2.00
N GLY A 23 14.37 1.20 -2.41
CA GLY A 23 15.39 0.50 -1.62
C GLY A 23 14.80 -0.23 -0.40
N ASP A 24 15.67 -0.64 0.53
CA ASP A 24 15.30 -1.57 1.61
C ASP A 24 14.33 -0.98 2.67
N ASP A 25 14.30 0.35 2.83
CA ASP A 25 13.40 1.05 3.77
C ASP A 25 12.84 2.34 3.13
N PRO A 26 11.80 2.20 2.29
CA PRO A 26 11.17 3.33 1.58
C PRO A 26 10.65 4.41 2.52
N LEU A 27 10.14 3.97 3.68
CA LEU A 27 9.51 4.83 4.66
C LEU A 27 10.50 5.34 5.70
N ARG A 28 11.80 5.06 5.60
CA ARG A 28 12.84 5.47 6.58
C ARG A 28 12.38 5.27 8.02
N THR A 29 11.85 4.10 8.33
CA THR A 29 11.14 3.79 9.58
C THR A 29 11.91 4.17 10.85
N ALA A 30 13.24 4.14 10.82
CA ALA A 30 14.10 4.56 11.92
C ALA A 30 14.04 6.07 12.26
N GLU A 31 13.53 6.90 11.35
CA GLU A 31 13.41 8.36 11.51
C GLU A 31 12.04 8.78 12.08
N ARG A 32 11.13 7.82 12.34
CA ARG A 32 9.77 8.12 12.82
C ARG A 32 9.80 8.79 14.21
N PRO A 33 9.13 9.94 14.38
CA PRO A 33 8.90 10.48 15.72
C PRO A 33 7.90 9.60 16.47
N HIS A 34 7.97 9.58 17.80
CA HIS A 34 7.01 8.85 18.62
C HIS A 34 6.51 9.73 19.76
N LEU A 35 5.20 9.69 20.00
CA LEU A 35 4.59 10.32 21.15
C LEU A 35 5.07 9.64 22.43
N PRO A 36 5.23 10.39 23.54
CA PRO A 36 5.47 9.79 24.84
C PRO A 36 4.31 8.86 25.21
N LYS A 37 4.59 7.56 25.34
CA LYS A 37 3.59 6.56 25.77
C LYS A 37 3.64 6.40 27.29
N PRO A 38 2.54 6.68 28.02
CA PRO A 38 2.45 6.36 29.44
C PRO A 38 2.72 4.87 29.67
N GLN A 39 3.47 4.54 30.72
CA GLN A 39 3.72 3.13 31.08
C GLN A 39 2.39 2.39 31.29
N GLY A 40 2.25 1.22 30.68
CA GLY A 40 1.02 0.41 30.76
C GLY A 40 -0.10 0.86 29.83
N SER A 41 0.16 1.74 28.86
CA SER A 41 -0.82 2.06 27.82
C SER A 41 -1.24 0.78 27.07
N PRO A 42 -2.53 0.52 26.91
CA PRO A 42 -2.98 -0.65 26.16
C PRO A 42 -2.56 -0.52 24.68
N PRO A 43 -2.30 -1.65 23.99
CA PRO A 43 -2.10 -1.64 22.55
C PRO A 43 -3.25 -0.95 21.83
N ALA A 44 -2.99 -0.30 20.70
CA ALA A 44 -4.00 0.41 19.89
C ALA A 44 -5.28 -0.41 19.67
N ARG A 45 -5.13 -1.71 19.34
CA ARG A 45 -6.25 -2.65 19.11
C ARG A 45 -7.17 -2.88 20.32
N GLN A 46 -6.75 -2.51 21.54
CA GLN A 46 -7.53 -2.65 22.78
C GLN A 46 -8.18 -1.34 23.21
N ILE A 47 -7.92 -0.24 22.50
CA ILE A 47 -8.51 1.06 22.78
C ILE A 47 -9.89 1.11 22.13
N GLY A 48 -10.93 1.25 22.95
CA GLY A 48 -12.32 1.41 22.49
C GLY A 48 -12.65 2.85 22.08
N GLY A 49 -13.87 3.06 21.58
CA GLY A 49 -14.33 4.38 21.15
C GLY A 49 -13.92 4.69 19.71
N SER A 50 -13.79 5.97 19.35
CA SER A 50 -13.59 6.39 17.97
C SER A 50 -12.31 5.86 17.32
N GLY A 51 -11.23 5.64 18.09
CA GLY A 51 -9.99 5.10 17.54
C GLY A 51 -10.11 3.64 17.06
N SER A 52 -11.05 2.86 17.61
CA SER A 52 -11.35 1.52 17.10
C SER A 52 -11.88 1.52 15.67
N ARG A 53 -12.52 2.62 15.23
CA ARG A 53 -13.01 2.75 13.85
C ARG A 53 -11.87 2.88 12.85
N LEU A 54 -10.78 3.56 13.20
CA LEU A 54 -9.57 3.63 12.39
C LEU A 54 -8.99 2.22 12.18
N VAL A 55 -8.81 1.47 13.27
CA VAL A 55 -8.31 0.08 13.23
C VAL A 55 -9.18 -0.81 12.32
N LEU A 56 -10.51 -0.67 12.36
CA LEU A 56 -11.41 -1.43 11.49
C LEU A 56 -11.24 -1.09 10.00
N ILE A 57 -11.03 0.18 9.68
CA ILE A 57 -10.73 0.62 8.31
C ILE A 57 -9.39 0.03 7.86
N HIS A 58 -8.37 0.08 8.71
CA HIS A 58 -7.04 -0.45 8.39
C HIS A 58 -7.02 -1.97 8.25
N ASP A 59 -7.70 -2.70 9.13
CA ASP A 59 -7.83 -4.15 9.01
C ASP A 59 -8.49 -4.55 7.68
N HIS A 60 -9.44 -3.73 7.20
CA HIS A 60 -10.01 -3.90 5.87
C HIS A 60 -9.00 -3.63 4.75
N LEU A 61 -8.22 -2.54 4.81
CA LEU A 61 -7.17 -2.25 3.83
C LEU A 61 -6.10 -3.35 3.77
N ARG A 62 -5.71 -3.90 4.93
CA ARG A 62 -4.79 -5.05 5.02
C ARG A 62 -5.40 -6.30 4.38
N GLN A 63 -6.71 -6.52 4.53
CA GLN A 63 -7.39 -7.64 3.90
C GLN A 63 -7.37 -7.55 2.37
N GLU A 64 -7.71 -6.37 1.83
CA GLU A 64 -7.69 -6.14 0.39
C GLU A 64 -6.27 -6.24 -0.18
N MET A 65 -5.24 -5.80 0.56
CA MET A 65 -3.83 -5.97 0.16
C MET A 65 -3.44 -7.44 0.05
N ARG A 66 -3.82 -8.28 1.03
CA ARG A 66 -3.59 -9.74 0.94
C ARG A 66 -4.24 -10.36 -0.28
N GLN A 67 -5.48 -9.96 -0.57
CA GLN A 67 -6.20 -10.44 -1.75
C GLN A 67 -5.55 -9.97 -3.06
N LEU A 68 -5.03 -8.74 -3.10
CA LEU A 68 -4.24 -8.22 -4.23
C LEU A 68 -3.03 -9.12 -4.48
N ARG A 69 -2.23 -9.38 -3.44
CA ARG A 69 -1.02 -10.20 -3.52
C ARG A 69 -1.31 -11.61 -4.01
N GLU A 70 -2.28 -12.27 -3.39
CA GLU A 70 -2.69 -13.62 -3.78
C GLU A 70 -3.12 -13.70 -5.24
N ALA A 71 -3.80 -12.68 -5.73
CA ALA A 71 -4.28 -12.68 -7.10
C ALA A 71 -3.17 -12.43 -8.12
N VAL A 72 -2.23 -11.53 -7.82
CA VAL A 72 -1.05 -11.33 -8.67
C VAL A 72 -0.18 -12.59 -8.67
N ALA A 73 0.00 -13.25 -7.52
CA ALA A 73 0.72 -14.53 -7.43
C ALA A 73 0.08 -15.62 -8.29
N ARG A 74 -1.25 -15.78 -8.26
CA ARG A 74 -1.94 -16.77 -9.10
C ARG A 74 -1.72 -16.53 -10.60
N VAL A 75 -1.67 -15.28 -11.04
CA VAL A 75 -1.37 -14.93 -12.44
C VAL A 75 0.08 -15.25 -12.78
N ALA A 76 1.02 -14.92 -11.90
CA ALA A 76 2.44 -15.21 -12.10
C ALA A 76 2.73 -16.70 -12.18
N ASP A 77 2.06 -17.51 -11.35
CA ASP A 77 2.21 -18.97 -11.32
C ASP A 77 1.47 -19.66 -12.49
N GLY A 78 0.79 -18.90 -13.35
CA GLY A 78 -0.01 -19.43 -14.47
C GLY A 78 -1.26 -20.21 -14.05
N THR A 79 -1.62 -20.18 -12.77
CA THR A 79 -2.79 -20.86 -12.21
C THR A 79 -4.11 -20.11 -12.46
N SER A 80 -4.01 -18.86 -12.90
CA SER A 80 -5.13 -18.04 -13.40
C SER A 80 -4.66 -17.23 -14.59
N ASP A 81 -5.50 -17.11 -15.63
CA ASP A 81 -5.28 -16.09 -16.63
C ASP A 81 -5.58 -14.68 -16.07
N ALA A 82 -5.02 -13.65 -16.70
CA ALA A 82 -5.15 -12.26 -16.24
C ALA A 82 -6.59 -11.74 -16.27
N ALA A 83 -7.46 -12.26 -17.15
CA ALA A 83 -8.86 -11.85 -17.24
C ALA A 83 -9.69 -12.47 -16.10
N THR A 84 -9.48 -13.75 -15.81
CA THR A 84 -10.07 -14.49 -14.69
C THR A 84 -9.62 -13.90 -13.36
N ALA A 85 -8.33 -13.57 -13.22
CA ALA A 85 -7.84 -12.86 -12.05
C ALA A 85 -8.52 -11.49 -11.93
N ARG A 86 -8.53 -10.67 -13.00
CA ARG A 86 -9.24 -9.37 -12.99
C ARG A 86 -10.70 -9.49 -12.57
N SER A 87 -11.43 -10.49 -13.07
CA SER A 87 -12.84 -10.73 -12.72
C SER A 87 -13.03 -11.22 -11.29
N ALA A 88 -12.18 -12.13 -10.79
CA ALA A 88 -12.27 -12.62 -9.41
C ALA A 88 -12.01 -11.50 -8.41
N ILE A 89 -11.07 -10.60 -8.70
CA ILE A 89 -10.68 -9.54 -7.77
C ILE A 89 -11.57 -8.30 -7.90
N SER A 90 -12.10 -8.00 -9.09
CA SER A 90 -13.15 -6.97 -9.28
C SER A 90 -14.44 -7.25 -8.48
N ASN A 91 -14.59 -8.45 -7.91
CA ASN A 91 -15.71 -8.84 -7.06
C ASN A 91 -15.44 -8.68 -5.55
N LEU A 92 -14.24 -8.26 -5.12
CA LEU A 92 -13.82 -8.36 -3.72
C LEU A 92 -14.18 -7.22 -2.76
N THR A 93 -14.78 -6.09 -3.18
CA THR A 93 -15.23 -5.09 -2.18
C THR A 93 -16.45 -4.26 -2.51
N MET A 94 -17.10 -3.80 -1.42
CA MET A 94 -18.37 -3.08 -1.28
C MET A 94 -18.48 -1.73 -2.02
N GLN A 95 -18.43 -1.74 -3.35
CA GLN A 95 -19.06 -0.70 -4.17
C GLN A 95 -19.42 -1.24 -5.55
N ARG A 96 -20.61 -1.85 -5.66
CA ARG A 96 -21.27 -2.15 -6.94
C ARG A 96 -21.54 -0.91 -7.82
N ASN A 97 -21.18 0.29 -7.37
CA ASN A 97 -21.55 1.57 -7.96
C ASN A 97 -20.40 2.39 -8.59
N TYR A 98 -19.13 1.99 -8.46
CA TYR A 98 -18.01 2.65 -9.17
C TYR A 98 -17.48 1.81 -10.34
N ARG A 99 -18.40 1.19 -11.09
CA ARG A 99 -18.09 0.52 -12.35
C ARG A 99 -17.83 1.53 -13.45
N ASN A 100 -16.65 2.14 -13.43
CA ASN A 100 -16.03 2.71 -14.63
C ASN A 100 -14.58 2.22 -14.68
N LEU A 101 -14.42 1.03 -15.26
CA LEU A 101 -13.23 0.41 -15.87
C LEU A 101 -11.85 0.80 -15.28
N GLY A 102 -11.34 -0.06 -14.38
CA GLY A 102 -9.95 -0.12 -13.96
C GLY A 102 -9.58 -1.55 -13.50
N SER A 103 -8.29 -1.90 -13.49
CA SER A 103 -7.81 -3.14 -12.85
C SER A 103 -8.03 -3.08 -11.33
N PHE A 104 -8.07 -4.22 -10.63
CA PHE A 104 -8.25 -4.23 -9.17
C PHE A 104 -7.18 -3.42 -8.44
N CYS A 105 -5.93 -3.47 -8.89
CA CYS A 105 -4.87 -2.61 -8.34
C CYS A 105 -5.25 -1.13 -8.42
N GLY A 106 -5.83 -0.67 -9.53
CA GLY A 106 -6.33 0.70 -9.67
C GLY A 106 -7.51 1.01 -8.73
N SER A 107 -8.39 0.04 -8.48
CA SER A 107 -9.47 0.17 -7.48
C SER A 107 -8.92 0.29 -6.06
N TYR A 108 -7.97 -0.57 -5.71
CA TYR A 108 -7.32 -0.58 -4.41
C TYR A 108 -6.58 0.73 -4.15
N CYS A 109 -5.71 1.15 -5.08
CA CYS A 109 -4.99 2.43 -4.99
C CYS A 109 -5.94 3.63 -4.90
N ARG A 110 -7.12 3.58 -5.55
CA ARG A 110 -8.15 4.64 -5.42
C ARG A 110 -8.77 4.67 -4.03
N ILE A 111 -9.11 3.52 -3.45
CA ILE A 111 -9.66 3.45 -2.08
C ILE A 111 -8.62 3.95 -1.08
N LEU A 112 -7.37 3.51 -1.22
CA LEU A 112 -6.26 3.96 -0.38
C LEU A 112 -6.04 5.47 -0.48
N THR A 113 -6.05 6.02 -1.70
CA THR A 113 -5.97 7.46 -1.94
C THR A 113 -7.10 8.23 -1.27
N LEU A 114 -8.33 7.70 -1.29
CA LEU A 114 -9.47 8.34 -0.64
C LEU A 114 -9.32 8.35 0.88
N HIS A 115 -8.88 7.24 1.47
CA HIS A 115 -8.59 7.13 2.90
C HIS A 115 -7.55 8.16 3.34
N HIS A 116 -6.36 8.17 2.73
CA HIS A 116 -5.31 9.14 3.06
C HIS A 116 -5.76 10.58 2.81
N THR A 117 -6.55 10.82 1.75
CA THR A 117 -7.10 12.18 1.49
C THR A 117 -8.01 12.65 2.62
N ILE A 118 -8.81 11.76 3.21
CA ILE A 118 -9.68 12.10 4.34
C ILE A 118 -8.83 12.38 5.58
N GLU A 119 -7.75 11.63 5.78
CA GLU A 119 -6.81 11.86 6.88
C GLU A 119 -6.12 13.21 6.77
N ASP A 120 -5.45 13.47 5.65
CA ASP A 120 -4.70 14.70 5.39
C ASP A 120 -5.58 15.96 5.50
N ARG A 121 -6.83 15.88 5.00
CA ARG A 121 -7.69 17.05 4.83
C ARG A 121 -8.69 17.27 5.95
N ALA A 122 -8.97 16.26 6.76
CA ALA A 122 -9.97 16.35 7.82
C ALA A 122 -9.44 15.82 9.14
N LEU A 123 -9.05 14.54 9.22
CA LEU A 123 -8.71 13.91 10.49
C LEU A 123 -7.46 14.54 11.14
N PHE A 124 -6.36 14.63 10.41
CA PHE A 124 -5.10 15.14 10.94
C PHE A 124 -5.20 16.61 11.38
N PRO A 125 -5.81 17.54 10.60
CA PRO A 125 -6.07 18.89 11.06
C PRO A 125 -6.88 18.94 12.37
N GLU A 126 -7.91 18.09 12.51
CA GLU A 126 -8.74 18.05 13.72
C GLU A 126 -7.93 17.58 14.95
N ILE A 127 -7.12 16.53 14.80
CA ILE A 127 -6.25 16.04 15.88
C ILE A 127 -5.21 17.11 16.26
N ALA A 128 -4.52 17.71 15.28
CA ALA A 128 -3.49 18.71 15.53
C ALA A 128 -4.04 19.98 16.22
N MET A 129 -5.27 20.38 15.89
CA MET A 129 -5.95 21.49 16.57
C MET A 129 -6.24 21.19 18.04
N ALA A 130 -6.54 19.94 18.38
CA ALA A 130 -6.90 19.50 19.72
C ALA A 130 -5.67 19.15 20.59
N ASP A 131 -4.60 18.63 19.99
CA ASP A 131 -3.35 18.26 20.67
C ASP A 131 -2.13 18.57 19.79
N GLN A 132 -1.47 19.70 20.02
CA GLN A 132 -0.29 20.11 19.24
C GLN A 132 0.90 19.14 19.38
N SER A 133 0.93 18.28 20.40
CA SER A 133 2.03 17.33 20.57
C SER A 133 2.10 16.27 19.47
N VAL A 134 1.00 16.04 18.74
CA VAL A 134 0.94 15.09 17.62
C VAL A 134 1.52 15.60 16.30
N GLU A 135 1.81 16.90 16.19
CA GLU A 135 2.26 17.50 14.92
C GLU A 135 3.46 16.80 14.27
N PRO A 136 4.51 16.37 14.99
CA PRO A 136 5.63 15.67 14.36
C PRO A 136 5.20 14.33 13.74
N VAL A 137 4.28 13.61 14.40
CA VAL A 137 3.74 12.34 13.89
C VAL A 137 2.89 12.60 12.64
N ILE A 138 2.01 13.59 12.67
CA ILE A 138 1.18 13.95 11.50
C ILE A 138 2.04 14.34 10.30
N LYS A 139 3.04 15.22 10.48
CA LYS A 139 3.96 15.59 9.40
C LYS A 139 4.70 14.39 8.83
N ARG A 140 4.98 13.39 9.67
CA ARG A 140 5.56 12.13 9.20
C ARG A 140 4.55 11.32 8.39
N LEU A 141 3.33 11.15 8.88
CA LEU A 141 2.27 10.41 8.17
C LEU A 141 1.94 11.05 6.81
N ASP A 142 1.83 12.38 6.74
CA ASP A 142 1.66 13.14 5.49
C ASP A 142 2.76 12.78 4.47
N TRP A 143 4.02 12.76 4.91
CA TRP A 143 5.14 12.38 4.05
C TRP A 143 5.08 10.90 3.63
N GLU A 144 4.69 10.00 4.55
CA GLU A 144 4.52 8.58 4.21
C GLU A 144 3.37 8.36 3.20
N HIS A 145 2.30 9.17 3.27
CA HIS A 145 1.23 9.16 2.27
C HIS A 145 1.73 9.52 0.86
N GLU A 146 2.64 10.50 0.75
CA GLU A 146 3.27 10.85 -0.53
C GLU A 146 4.07 9.68 -1.11
N VAL A 147 4.89 9.01 -0.27
CA VAL A 147 5.65 7.82 -0.69
C VAL A 147 4.72 6.70 -1.15
N ILE A 148 3.64 6.42 -0.42
CA ILE A 148 2.66 5.39 -0.80
C ILE A 148 1.95 5.76 -2.11
N ALA A 149 1.64 7.04 -2.32
CA ALA A 149 1.05 7.53 -3.57
C ALA A 149 1.99 7.35 -4.78
N GLU A 150 3.31 7.53 -4.58
CA GLU A 150 4.32 7.24 -5.59
C GLU A 150 4.35 5.74 -5.95
N VAL A 151 4.33 4.85 -4.95
CA VAL A 151 4.26 3.40 -5.17
C VAL A 151 2.98 3.00 -5.92
N CYS A 152 1.83 3.61 -5.57
CA CYS A 152 0.57 3.39 -6.27
C CYS A 152 0.64 3.84 -7.75
N THR A 153 1.29 4.98 -8.03
CA THR A 153 1.49 5.50 -9.39
C THR A 153 2.41 4.58 -10.20
N ALA A 154 3.45 4.05 -9.57
CA ALA A 154 4.33 3.07 -10.20
C ALA A 154 3.62 1.74 -10.49
N LEU A 155 2.71 1.31 -9.62
CA LEU A 155 1.89 0.12 -9.84
C LEU A 155 0.98 0.29 -11.06
N ASP A 156 0.29 1.43 -11.17
CA ASP A 156 -0.56 1.73 -12.34
C ASP A 156 0.25 1.74 -13.64
N THR A 157 1.40 2.42 -13.63
CA THR A 157 2.33 2.46 -14.78
C THR A 157 2.80 1.06 -15.18
N THR A 158 3.16 0.23 -14.20
CA THR A 158 3.65 -1.14 -14.44
C THR A 158 2.54 -2.04 -14.99
N LEU A 159 1.31 -1.87 -14.52
CA LEU A 159 0.15 -2.60 -15.06
C LEU A 159 -0.18 -2.18 -16.49
N MET A 160 -0.06 -0.89 -16.82
CA MET A 160 -0.24 -0.42 -18.19
C MET A 160 0.83 -1.01 -19.12
N ALA A 161 2.09 -1.03 -18.69
CA ALA A 161 3.17 -1.67 -19.46
C ALA A 161 2.90 -3.17 -19.68
N LEU A 162 2.45 -3.90 -18.66
CA LEU A 162 2.06 -5.31 -18.79
C LEU A 162 0.94 -5.50 -19.82
N ILE A 163 -0.10 -4.66 -19.79
CA ILE A 163 -1.24 -4.73 -20.73
C ILE A 163 -0.79 -4.45 -22.17
N ASN A 164 0.15 -3.53 -22.38
CA ASN A 164 0.68 -3.18 -23.69
C ASN A 164 1.71 -4.20 -24.22
N GLY A 165 2.06 -5.23 -23.45
CA GLY A 165 3.10 -6.20 -23.81
C GLY A 165 4.52 -5.66 -23.68
N GLU A 166 4.69 -4.56 -22.96
CA GLU A 166 5.97 -3.85 -22.74
C GLU A 166 6.59 -4.17 -21.37
N GLY A 167 5.86 -4.87 -20.50
CA GLY A 167 6.27 -5.27 -19.16
C GLY A 167 5.98 -6.73 -18.84
N SER A 168 6.37 -7.17 -17.65
CA SER A 168 6.19 -8.54 -17.18
C SER A 168 5.33 -8.61 -15.91
N ILE A 169 4.75 -9.77 -15.64
CA ILE A 169 4.02 -10.01 -14.39
C ILE A 169 4.94 -9.93 -13.16
N ALA A 170 6.22 -10.29 -13.33
CA ALA A 170 7.23 -10.17 -12.27
C ALA A 170 7.43 -8.72 -11.84
N ASP A 171 7.39 -7.77 -12.78
CA ASP A 171 7.46 -6.34 -12.47
C ASP A 171 6.28 -5.89 -11.59
N VAL A 172 5.08 -6.40 -11.86
CA VAL A 172 3.88 -6.11 -11.06
C VAL A 172 4.00 -6.72 -9.66
N GLN A 173 4.51 -7.95 -9.55
CA GLN A 173 4.74 -8.61 -8.27
C GLN A 173 5.69 -7.80 -7.38
N GLU A 174 6.78 -7.30 -7.94
CA GLU A 174 7.77 -6.49 -7.22
C GLU A 174 7.12 -5.23 -6.61
N ILE A 175 6.37 -4.46 -7.40
CA ILE A 175 5.71 -3.24 -6.91
C ILE A 175 4.62 -3.56 -5.89
N VAL A 176 3.88 -4.65 -6.07
CA VAL A 176 2.85 -5.08 -5.12
C VAL A 176 3.45 -5.50 -3.78
N GLU A 177 4.63 -6.12 -3.78
CA GLU A 177 5.36 -6.43 -2.56
C GLU A 177 5.84 -5.15 -1.86
N THR A 178 6.41 -4.21 -2.61
CA THR A 178 6.77 -2.89 -2.06
C THR A 178 5.56 -2.20 -1.44
N LEU A 179 4.41 -2.20 -2.13
CA LEU A 179 3.17 -1.60 -1.61
C LEU A 179 2.70 -2.26 -0.31
N ASP A 180 2.73 -3.59 -0.22
CA ASP A 180 2.37 -4.32 1.01
C ASP A 180 3.28 -3.95 2.17
N GLN A 181 4.59 -3.89 1.92
CA GLN A 181 5.58 -3.58 2.93
C GLN A 181 5.42 -2.15 3.46
N VAL A 182 5.33 -1.16 2.58
CA VAL A 182 5.19 0.24 3.00
C VAL A 182 3.85 0.46 3.69
N LEU A 183 2.75 -0.05 3.11
CA LEU A 183 1.43 0.18 3.67
C LEU A 183 1.26 -0.50 5.02
N SER A 184 1.68 -1.76 5.17
CA SER A 184 1.58 -2.45 6.46
C SER A 184 2.36 -1.72 7.55
N SER A 185 3.59 -1.29 7.25
CA SER A 185 4.43 -0.53 8.18
C SER A 185 3.83 0.84 8.52
N HIS A 186 3.20 1.49 7.55
CA HIS A 186 2.53 2.77 7.72
C HIS A 186 1.29 2.65 8.63
N LEU A 187 0.37 1.74 8.31
CA LEU A 187 -0.86 1.54 9.09
C LEU A 187 -0.56 1.12 10.54
N ASP A 188 0.48 0.31 10.76
CA ASP A 188 0.90 -0.07 12.11
C ASP A 188 1.41 1.13 12.92
N TYR A 189 2.18 2.01 12.30
CA TYR A 189 2.70 3.22 12.95
C TYR A 189 1.60 4.24 13.23
N GLU A 190 0.69 4.47 12.28
CA GLU A 190 -0.45 5.34 12.51
C GLU A 190 -1.34 4.84 13.65
N GLU A 191 -1.64 3.54 13.68
CA GLU A 191 -2.43 2.96 14.78
C GLU A 191 -1.75 3.15 16.13
N ASP A 192 -0.46 2.88 16.19
CA ASP A 192 0.34 2.94 17.42
C ASP A 192 0.45 4.37 17.98
N GLU A 193 0.46 5.37 17.12
CA GLU A 193 0.58 6.78 17.52
C GLU A 193 -0.77 7.49 17.66
N LEU A 194 -1.75 7.26 16.78
CA LEU A 194 -2.96 8.08 16.69
C LEU A 194 -4.23 7.48 17.29
N VAL A 195 -4.34 6.15 17.45
CA VAL A 195 -5.55 5.54 18.05
C VAL A 195 -5.78 6.04 19.49
N GLY A 196 -4.69 6.20 20.25
CA GLY A 196 -4.73 6.76 21.60
C GLY A 196 -5.27 8.20 21.62
N PRO A 197 -4.61 9.17 20.96
CA PRO A 197 -5.10 10.53 20.80
C PRO A 197 -6.55 10.62 20.31
N ILE A 198 -6.89 9.93 19.22
CA ILE A 198 -8.25 9.95 18.64
C ILE A 198 -9.29 9.53 19.67
N SER A 199 -9.04 8.45 20.40
CA SER A 199 -9.99 7.94 21.39
C SER A 199 -10.09 8.85 22.62
N ARG A 200 -8.97 9.42 23.08
CA ARG A 200 -8.97 10.36 24.23
C ARG A 200 -9.69 11.67 23.89
N LEU A 201 -9.54 12.14 22.65
CA LEU A 201 -10.14 13.39 22.16
C LEU A 201 -11.56 13.21 21.62
N ASN A 202 -12.03 11.96 21.48
CA ASN A 202 -13.34 11.60 20.94
C ASN A 202 -13.59 12.18 19.53
N ILE A 203 -12.54 12.21 18.70
CA ILE A 203 -12.56 12.67 17.31
C ILE A 203 -13.24 11.62 16.43
N THR A 204 -14.05 12.04 15.45
CA THR A 204 -14.75 11.10 14.57
C THR A 204 -13.88 10.72 13.39
N VAL A 205 -13.62 9.41 13.24
CA VAL A 205 -13.05 8.76 12.05
C VAL A 205 -14.20 8.15 11.27
#